data_AF-A0A942HZE5-F1
#
_entry.id   AF-A0A942HZE5-F1
#
_cell.length_a   1.000
_cell.length_b   1.000
_cell.length_c   1.000
_cell.angle_alpha   90.00
_cell.angle_beta   90.00
_cell.angle_gamma   90.00
#
_symmetry.space_group_name_H-M   'P 1'
#
loop_
_entity.id
_entity.type
_entity.pdbx_description
1 polymer ?
#
loop_
_entity_poly.entity_id
_entity_poly.type
_entity_poly.pdbx_seq_one_letter_code
_entity_poly.pdbx_strand_id
1 'polypeptide(L)'
;MQTSPEACLRMQVAADLEAFQAGFDDPKKGLQILSKKTQIHIKTLRRLLQQAHNPSYQTLYKIYSHLTNTRSLNETLTAAPAIVQEKLRARDVQMEAHPQAQFSRDIEDELLNDRCFAELYVLADVSPFDRAFVKNRFGEYGLSVLDKMLDLQVLRLQSDGKFMSGDRRASFSAEAIKKVGLQLTQNYLKPERSDENFANHMGLFATSLSEKAYRQWIAIDEKAFNDKIAVLKQEGSKGSIPAFTFHVVDTLKGSSHE
;
A
#
# COMPACT_ATOMS: atom_id res chain seq x y z
N MET A 1 -13.91 16.63 -29.64
CA MET A 1 -14.28 16.12 -28.31
C MET A 1 -13.00 15.86 -27.54
N GLN A 2 -12.73 16.57 -26.43
CA GLN A 2 -11.57 16.26 -25.59
C GLN A 2 -11.90 15.00 -24.79
N THR A 3 -11.16 13.91 -25.04
CA THR A 3 -11.21 12.71 -24.19
C THR A 3 -10.71 13.08 -22.80
N SER A 4 -11.42 12.67 -21.75
CA SER A 4 -10.99 12.94 -20.39
C SER A 4 -9.66 12.22 -20.08
N PRO A 5 -8.80 12.75 -19.20
CA PRO A 5 -7.55 12.09 -18.82
C PRO A 5 -7.76 10.64 -18.34
N GLU A 6 -8.88 10.36 -17.67
CA GLU A 6 -9.23 9.00 -17.24
C GLU A 6 -9.60 8.07 -18.40
N ALA A 7 -10.25 8.58 -19.44
CA ALA A 7 -10.54 7.79 -20.64
C ALA A 7 -9.23 7.43 -21.35
N CYS A 8 -8.31 8.38 -21.50
CA CYS A 8 -7.00 8.14 -22.09
C CYS A 8 -6.18 7.11 -21.31
N LEU A 9 -6.21 7.15 -19.96
CA LEU A 9 -5.49 6.19 -19.13
C LEU A 9 -6.03 4.76 -19.32
N ARG A 10 -7.35 4.58 -19.33
CA ARG A 10 -7.97 3.27 -19.54
C ARG A 10 -7.64 2.70 -20.93
N MET A 11 -7.66 3.54 -21.96
CA MET A 11 -7.28 3.14 -23.31
C MET A 11 -5.82 2.68 -23.38
N GLN A 12 -4.89 3.44 -22.78
CA GLN A 12 -3.48 3.06 -22.73
C GLN A 12 -3.28 1.69 -22.06
N VAL A 13 -3.87 1.49 -20.88
CA VAL A 13 -3.74 0.23 -20.14
C VAL A 13 -4.36 -0.94 -20.89
N ALA A 14 -5.51 -0.75 -21.54
CA ALA A 14 -6.12 -1.79 -22.36
C ALA A 14 -5.21 -2.17 -23.54
N ALA A 15 -4.67 -1.19 -24.27
CA ALA A 15 -3.77 -1.40 -25.40
C ALA A 15 -2.49 -2.14 -24.98
N ASP A 16 -1.89 -1.77 -23.86
CA ASP A 16 -0.66 -2.43 -23.36
C ASP A 16 -0.92 -3.87 -22.92
N LEU A 17 -2.10 -4.15 -22.34
CA LEU A 17 -2.52 -5.51 -22.00
C LEU A 17 -2.83 -6.36 -23.24
N GLU A 18 -3.39 -5.76 -24.30
CA GLU A 18 -3.61 -6.40 -25.59
C GLU A 18 -2.28 -6.74 -26.28
N ALA A 19 -1.34 -5.79 -26.30
CA ALA A 19 -0.01 -5.99 -26.84
C ALA A 19 0.73 -7.12 -26.11
N PHE A 20 0.63 -7.19 -24.77
CA PHE A 20 1.18 -8.30 -24.00
C PHE A 20 0.55 -9.65 -24.37
N GLN A 21 -0.77 -9.71 -24.56
CA GLN A 21 -1.47 -10.94 -24.94
C GLN A 21 -1.12 -11.42 -26.35
N ALA A 22 -0.85 -10.50 -27.28
CA ALA A 22 -0.45 -10.83 -28.65
C ALA A 22 0.87 -11.62 -28.70
N GLY A 23 1.68 -11.59 -27.63
CA GLY A 23 2.88 -12.40 -27.49
C GLY A 23 2.64 -13.88 -27.14
N PHE A 24 1.38 -14.32 -27.01
CA PHE A 24 1.02 -15.70 -26.68
C PHE A 24 0.11 -16.32 -27.74
N ASP A 25 0.29 -17.62 -28.03
CA ASP A 25 -0.56 -18.37 -28.96
C ASP A 25 -2.04 -18.38 -28.52
N ASP A 26 -2.28 -18.36 -27.20
CA ASP A 26 -3.60 -18.20 -26.61
C ASP A 26 -3.62 -16.94 -25.73
N PRO A 27 -4.31 -15.87 -26.16
CA PRO A 27 -4.45 -14.64 -25.38
C PRO A 27 -4.97 -14.87 -23.95
N LYS A 28 -5.84 -15.87 -23.74
CA LYS A 28 -6.36 -16.21 -22.40
C LYS A 28 -5.26 -16.74 -21.50
N LYS A 29 -4.29 -17.48 -22.02
CA LYS A 29 -3.12 -17.94 -21.26
C LYS A 29 -2.22 -16.77 -20.87
N GLY A 30 -2.00 -15.81 -21.78
CA GLY A 30 -1.25 -14.59 -21.47
C GLY A 30 -1.83 -13.86 -20.26
N LEU A 31 -3.16 -13.68 -20.22
CA LEU A 31 -3.82 -13.01 -19.10
C LEU A 31 -3.77 -13.83 -17.79
N GLN A 32 -3.83 -15.16 -17.86
CA GLN A 32 -3.65 -16.03 -16.69
C GLN A 32 -2.23 -15.95 -16.13
N ILE A 33 -1.22 -15.93 -17.00
CA ILE A 33 0.18 -15.76 -16.60
C ILE A 33 0.36 -14.41 -15.93
N LEU A 34 -0.14 -13.34 -16.54
CA LEU A 34 -0.08 -12.00 -15.98
C LEU A 34 -0.78 -11.93 -14.62
N SER A 35 -1.97 -12.54 -14.49
CA SER A 35 -2.71 -12.61 -13.23
C SER A 35 -1.88 -13.26 -12.12
N LYS A 36 -1.27 -14.41 -12.39
CA LYS A 36 -0.40 -15.10 -11.43
C LYS A 36 0.84 -14.27 -11.08
N LYS A 37 1.49 -13.68 -12.08
CA LYS A 37 2.73 -12.91 -11.91
C LYS A 37 2.51 -11.58 -11.21
N THR A 38 1.38 -10.93 -11.43
CA THR A 38 1.06 -9.63 -10.82
C THR A 38 0.21 -9.74 -9.56
N GLN A 39 -0.30 -10.95 -9.26
CA GLN A 39 -1.31 -11.18 -8.22
C GLN A 39 -2.56 -10.30 -8.39
N ILE A 40 -2.88 -9.88 -9.62
CA ILE A 40 -4.12 -9.18 -9.93
C ILE A 40 -5.13 -10.22 -10.39
N HIS A 41 -6.32 -10.21 -9.78
CA HIS A 41 -7.38 -11.16 -10.13
C HIS A 41 -7.77 -11.07 -11.61
N ILE A 42 -7.99 -12.22 -12.26
CA ILE A 42 -8.29 -12.28 -13.70
C ILE A 42 -9.52 -11.46 -14.10
N LYS A 43 -10.55 -11.40 -13.23
CA LYS A 43 -11.75 -10.57 -13.46
C LYS A 43 -11.38 -9.08 -13.56
N THR A 44 -10.43 -8.60 -12.76
CA THR A 44 -9.96 -7.20 -12.81
C THR A 44 -9.22 -6.92 -14.11
N LEU A 45 -8.30 -7.80 -14.53
CA LEU A 45 -7.60 -7.65 -15.81
C LEU A 45 -8.55 -7.63 -17.00
N ARG A 46 -9.60 -8.48 -17.00
CA ARG A 46 -10.65 -8.45 -18.02
C ARG A 46 -11.44 -7.14 -18.04
N ARG A 47 -11.79 -6.61 -16.87
CA ARG A 47 -12.47 -5.29 -16.76
C ARG A 47 -11.59 -4.15 -17.26
N LEU A 48 -10.27 -4.23 -17.08
CA LEU A 48 -9.32 -3.24 -17.61
C LEU A 48 -9.25 -3.27 -19.14
N LEU A 49 -9.16 -4.46 -19.75
CA LEU A 49 -9.24 -4.63 -21.21
C LEU A 49 -10.53 -4.05 -21.78
N GLN A 50 -11.65 -4.29 -21.11
CA GLN A 50 -12.97 -3.75 -21.49
C GLN A 50 -13.13 -2.26 -21.16
N GLN A 51 -12.09 -1.60 -20.60
CA GLN A 51 -12.12 -0.20 -20.17
C GLN A 51 -13.26 0.10 -19.16
N ALA A 52 -13.78 -0.92 -18.49
CA ALA A 52 -14.91 -0.82 -17.56
C ALA A 52 -14.48 -0.33 -16.16
N HIS A 53 -13.18 -0.28 -15.89
CA HIS A 53 -12.63 0.05 -14.57
C HIS A 53 -11.45 1.01 -14.69
N ASN A 54 -11.41 2.04 -13.83
CA ASN A 54 -10.25 2.90 -13.68
C ASN A 54 -9.19 2.18 -12.84
N PRO A 55 -7.98 1.91 -13.38
CA PRO A 55 -6.95 1.20 -12.62
C PRO A 55 -6.50 2.04 -11.41
N SER A 56 -6.37 1.39 -10.25
CA SER A 56 -5.78 2.02 -9.07
C SER A 56 -4.27 2.15 -9.23
N TYR A 57 -3.64 2.98 -8.39
CA TYR A 57 -2.19 3.09 -8.30
C TYR A 57 -1.49 1.72 -8.17
N GLN A 58 -1.91 0.90 -7.21
CA GLN A 58 -1.35 -0.43 -6.98
C GLN A 58 -1.52 -1.35 -8.21
N THR A 59 -2.65 -1.24 -8.89
CA THR A 59 -2.93 -2.01 -10.11
C THR A 59 -1.98 -1.61 -11.22
N LEU A 60 -1.80 -0.31 -11.45
CA LEU A 60 -0.84 0.21 -12.43
C LEU A 60 0.57 -0.24 -12.09
N TYR A 61 1.02 -0.04 -10.86
CA TYR A 61 2.38 -0.42 -10.47
C TYR A 61 2.64 -1.92 -10.67
N LYS A 62 1.73 -2.79 -10.23
CA LYS A 62 1.85 -4.25 -10.41
C LYS A 62 1.86 -4.67 -11.88
N ILE A 63 1.04 -4.04 -12.73
CA ILE A 63 1.02 -4.33 -14.17
C ILE A 63 2.34 -3.87 -14.82
N TYR A 64 2.66 -2.58 -14.68
CA TYR A 64 3.78 -2.00 -15.42
C TYR A 64 5.13 -2.47 -14.90
N SER A 65 5.28 -2.78 -13.60
CA SER A 65 6.50 -3.43 -13.11
C SER A 65 6.77 -4.76 -13.81
N HIS A 66 5.72 -5.52 -14.12
CA HIS A 66 5.86 -6.77 -14.86
C HIS A 66 6.08 -6.54 -16.36
N LEU A 67 5.27 -5.68 -16.99
CA LEU A 67 5.37 -5.42 -18.44
C LEU A 67 6.72 -4.83 -18.83
N THR A 68 7.30 -4.00 -17.95
CA THR A 68 8.61 -3.36 -18.19
C THR A 68 9.77 -4.10 -17.54
N ASN A 69 9.50 -5.22 -16.85
CA ASN A 69 10.48 -6.03 -16.12
C ASN A 69 11.35 -5.21 -15.14
N THR A 70 10.71 -4.28 -14.43
CA THR A 70 11.37 -3.40 -13.45
C THR A 70 11.17 -3.93 -12.04
N ARG A 71 12.13 -3.64 -11.18
CA ARG A 71 12.14 -4.08 -9.78
C ARG A 71 11.80 -2.96 -8.80
N SER A 72 11.90 -1.71 -9.25
CA SER A 72 11.59 -0.53 -8.45
C SER A 72 10.52 0.33 -9.11
N LEU A 73 9.84 1.14 -8.29
CA LEU A 73 8.88 2.11 -8.79
C LEU A 73 9.54 3.19 -9.66
N ASN A 74 10.74 3.64 -9.31
CA ASN A 74 11.48 4.62 -10.12
C ASN A 74 11.79 4.09 -11.52
N GLU A 75 12.27 2.85 -11.63
CA GLU A 75 12.45 2.20 -12.94
C GLU A 75 11.11 2.10 -13.69
N THR A 76 10.03 1.73 -12.99
CA THR A 76 8.68 1.63 -13.58
C THR A 76 8.20 3.00 -14.08
N LEU A 77 8.43 4.07 -13.31
CA LEU A 77 8.08 5.43 -13.67
C LEU A 77 8.88 5.94 -14.88
N THR A 78 10.11 5.47 -15.07
CA THR A 78 10.90 5.83 -16.25
C THR A 78 10.47 5.04 -17.49
N ALA A 79 10.11 3.76 -17.32
CA ALA A 79 9.78 2.85 -18.41
C ALA A 79 8.30 2.89 -18.86
N ALA A 80 7.38 3.30 -17.98
CA ALA A 80 5.95 3.31 -18.29
C ALA A 80 5.54 4.49 -19.21
N PRO A 81 4.42 4.38 -19.95
CA PRO A 81 3.88 5.48 -20.75
C PRO A 81 3.56 6.73 -19.92
N ALA A 82 3.71 7.93 -20.48
CA ALA A 82 3.60 9.21 -19.76
C ALA A 82 2.31 9.35 -18.94
N ILE A 83 1.17 8.94 -19.49
CA ILE A 83 -0.13 9.00 -18.80
C ILE A 83 -0.21 8.09 -17.57
N VAL A 84 0.51 6.97 -17.59
CA VAL A 84 0.65 6.06 -16.45
C VAL A 84 1.60 6.65 -15.43
N GLN A 85 2.70 7.27 -15.86
CA GLN A 85 3.62 7.97 -14.98
C GLN A 85 2.90 9.07 -14.20
N GLU A 86 2.08 9.87 -14.87
CA GLU A 86 1.29 10.92 -14.25
C GLU A 86 0.38 10.36 -13.15
N LYS A 87 -0.37 9.29 -13.44
CA LYS A 87 -1.25 8.66 -12.45
C LYS A 87 -0.47 8.04 -11.29
N LEU A 88 0.69 7.43 -11.56
CA LEU A 88 1.55 6.84 -10.53
C LEU A 88 2.14 7.90 -9.61
N ARG A 89 2.60 9.04 -10.15
CA ARG A 89 3.13 10.16 -9.36
C ARG A 89 2.06 10.88 -8.54
N ALA A 90 0.83 10.95 -9.04
CA ALA A 90 -0.23 11.76 -8.44
C ALA A 90 -0.86 11.17 -7.16
N ARG A 91 -0.56 9.91 -6.78
CA ARG A 91 -1.41 9.18 -5.80
C ARG A 91 -0.72 8.35 -4.73
N ASP A 92 0.60 8.41 -4.58
CA ASP A 92 1.25 7.66 -3.50
C ASP A 92 1.85 8.58 -2.41
N VAL A 93 1.15 8.63 -1.29
CA VAL A 93 1.61 9.28 -0.04
C VAL A 93 2.93 8.66 0.42
N GLN A 94 3.16 7.37 0.19
CA GLN A 94 4.41 6.70 0.55
C GLN A 94 5.57 7.14 -0.34
N MET A 95 5.31 7.48 -1.61
CA MET A 95 6.33 8.07 -2.49
C MET A 95 6.72 9.48 -2.07
N GLU A 96 5.74 10.33 -1.74
CA GLU A 96 6.04 11.67 -1.25
C GLU A 96 6.83 11.64 0.06
N ALA A 97 6.50 10.70 0.96
CA ALA A 97 7.23 10.51 2.20
C ALA A 97 8.65 9.94 1.99
N HIS A 98 8.85 9.10 0.97
CA HIS A 98 10.13 8.44 0.69
C HIS A 98 10.49 8.44 -0.81
N PRO A 99 10.94 9.57 -1.37
CA PRO A 99 11.18 9.71 -2.81
C PRO A 99 12.28 8.78 -3.37
N GLN A 100 13.21 8.35 -2.50
CA GLN A 100 14.32 7.48 -2.86
C GLN A 100 14.05 5.99 -2.56
N ALA A 101 12.86 5.67 -2.06
CA ALA A 101 12.54 4.30 -1.68
C ALA A 101 12.51 3.34 -2.88
N GLN A 102 13.11 2.17 -2.69
CA GLN A 102 12.99 1.04 -3.59
C GLN A 102 11.92 0.08 -3.08
N PHE A 103 10.79 0.04 -3.76
CA PHE A 103 9.68 -0.84 -3.41
C PHE A 103 9.97 -2.28 -3.83
N SER A 104 9.74 -3.24 -2.93
CA SER A 104 10.03 -4.66 -3.16
C SER A 104 8.89 -5.55 -2.65
N ARG A 105 8.51 -6.53 -3.46
CA ARG A 105 7.47 -7.52 -3.11
C ARG A 105 7.91 -8.48 -2.02
N ASP A 106 9.19 -8.85 -2.00
CA ASP A 106 9.71 -9.77 -0.98
C ASP A 106 9.47 -9.21 0.44
N ILE A 107 9.58 -7.89 0.61
CA ILE A 107 9.30 -7.20 1.88
C ILE A 107 7.81 -7.26 2.22
N GLU A 108 6.94 -7.16 1.22
CA GLU A 108 5.51 -7.29 1.42
C GLU A 108 5.12 -8.72 1.85
N ASP A 109 5.76 -9.74 1.28
CA ASP A 109 5.56 -11.13 1.71
C ASP A 109 6.00 -11.32 3.18
N GLU A 110 7.07 -10.66 3.64
CA GLU A 110 7.46 -10.66 5.04
C GLU A 110 6.41 -9.98 5.94
N LEU A 111 5.91 -8.80 5.56
CA LEU A 111 4.80 -8.13 6.26
C LEU A 111 3.57 -9.04 6.39
N LEU A 112 3.31 -9.82 5.34
CA LEU A 112 2.19 -10.73 5.29
C LEU A 112 2.39 -12.01 6.08
N ASN A 113 3.61 -12.42 6.43
CA ASN A 113 3.84 -13.73 7.05
C ASN A 113 4.44 -13.64 8.46
N ASP A 114 5.10 -12.54 8.81
CA ASP A 114 5.75 -12.35 10.10
C ASP A 114 5.21 -11.12 10.83
N ARG A 115 4.58 -11.36 11.99
CA ARG A 115 4.01 -10.31 12.85
C ARG A 115 5.10 -9.43 13.47
N CYS A 116 6.23 -10.00 13.87
CA CYS A 116 7.34 -9.23 14.43
C CYS A 116 7.93 -8.31 13.35
N PHE A 117 8.12 -8.83 12.14
CA PHE A 117 8.58 -8.04 11.00
C PHE A 117 7.64 -6.87 10.72
N ALA A 118 6.33 -7.13 10.63
CA ALA A 118 5.32 -6.09 10.39
C ALA A 118 5.32 -4.99 11.45
N GLU A 119 5.49 -5.35 12.72
CA GLU A 119 5.49 -4.38 13.81
C GLU A 119 6.77 -3.53 13.83
N LEU A 120 7.94 -4.16 13.71
CA LEU A 120 9.22 -3.45 13.61
C LEU A 120 9.26 -2.53 12.39
N TYR A 121 8.68 -2.98 11.26
CA TYR A 121 8.59 -2.17 10.04
C TYR A 121 7.84 -0.86 10.29
N VAL A 122 6.68 -0.92 10.93
CA VAL A 122 5.88 0.27 11.21
C VAL A 122 6.54 1.13 12.28
N LEU A 123 7.09 0.52 13.33
CA LEU A 123 7.79 1.26 14.39
C LEU A 123 8.95 2.07 13.83
N ALA A 124 9.71 1.55 12.88
CA ALA A 124 10.84 2.25 12.28
C ALA A 124 10.46 3.57 11.59
N ASP A 125 9.20 3.72 11.17
CA ASP A 125 8.67 4.96 10.57
C ASP A 125 8.18 5.98 11.60
N VAL A 126 7.68 5.51 12.75
CA VAL A 126 7.03 6.38 13.74
C VAL A 126 7.91 6.67 14.96
N SER A 127 8.87 5.79 15.27
CA SER A 127 9.74 5.91 16.44
C SER A 127 11.00 5.03 16.30
N PRO A 128 12.20 5.62 16.17
CA PRO A 128 13.43 4.85 16.18
C PRO A 128 13.58 4.03 17.47
N PHE A 129 14.03 2.77 17.33
CA PHE A 129 14.17 1.83 18.44
C PHE A 129 15.57 1.20 18.46
N ASP A 130 16.00 0.62 19.58
CA ASP A 130 17.32 -0.01 19.70
C ASP A 130 17.22 -1.54 19.81
N ARG A 131 18.39 -2.22 19.83
CA ARG A 131 18.46 -3.69 19.93
C ARG A 131 17.90 -4.20 21.27
N ALA A 132 18.02 -3.41 22.34
CA ALA A 132 17.51 -3.77 23.66
C ALA A 132 15.97 -3.79 23.67
N PHE A 133 15.32 -2.81 23.04
CA PHE A 133 13.88 -2.79 22.84
C PHE A 133 13.41 -4.04 22.11
N VAL A 134 14.05 -4.39 20.99
CA VAL A 134 13.67 -5.58 20.21
C VAL A 134 13.80 -6.85 21.05
N LYS A 135 14.92 -7.02 21.74
CA LYS A 135 15.15 -8.17 22.62
C LYS A 135 14.11 -8.26 23.74
N ASN A 136 13.81 -7.15 24.39
CA ASN A 136 12.86 -7.11 25.51
C ASN A 136 11.42 -7.43 25.06
N ARG A 137 11.03 -6.98 23.87
CA ARG A 137 9.67 -7.13 23.35
C ARG A 137 9.43 -8.46 22.65
N PHE A 138 10.41 -8.97 21.92
CA PHE A 138 10.26 -10.11 21.01
C PHE A 138 11.26 -11.25 21.26
N GLY A 139 12.16 -11.10 22.23
CA GLY A 139 13.19 -12.09 22.55
C GLY A 139 14.22 -12.28 21.44
N GLU A 140 14.88 -13.43 21.46
CA GLU A 140 15.90 -13.82 20.46
C GLU A 140 15.29 -13.95 19.05
N TYR A 141 14.01 -14.34 18.95
CA TYR A 141 13.31 -14.36 17.66
C TYR A 141 13.29 -12.97 17.03
N GLY A 142 12.91 -11.94 17.78
CA GLY A 142 12.92 -10.57 17.27
C GLY A 142 14.29 -10.08 16.84
N LEU A 143 15.36 -10.52 17.52
CA LEU A 143 16.73 -10.21 17.09
C LEU A 143 17.06 -10.85 15.74
N SER A 144 16.63 -12.09 15.51
CA SER A 144 16.80 -12.73 14.20
C SER A 144 16.01 -12.02 13.09
N VAL A 145 14.81 -11.53 13.40
CA VAL A 145 13.99 -10.72 12.46
C VAL A 145 14.65 -9.37 12.19
N LEU A 146 15.19 -8.71 13.22
CA LEU A 146 15.94 -7.47 13.10
C LEU A 146 17.16 -7.64 12.17
N ASP A 147 17.96 -8.68 12.39
CA ASP A 147 19.13 -8.96 11.56
C ASP A 147 18.72 -9.21 10.09
N LYS A 148 17.62 -9.96 9.86
CA LYS A 148 17.01 -10.13 8.52
C LYS A 148 16.55 -8.80 7.90
N MET A 149 15.93 -7.90 8.67
CA MET A 149 15.48 -6.61 8.17
C MET A 149 16.64 -5.69 7.78
N LEU A 150 17.78 -5.79 8.47
CA LEU A 150 19.02 -5.09 8.10
C LEU A 150 19.61 -5.65 6.80
N ASP A 151 19.66 -6.97 6.64
CA ASP A 151 20.12 -7.63 5.41
C ASP A 151 19.26 -7.25 4.20
N LEU A 152 17.95 -7.14 4.40
CA LEU A 152 17.00 -6.68 3.38
C LEU A 152 17.03 -5.15 3.16
N GLN A 153 17.85 -4.41 3.91
CA GLN A 153 17.94 -2.94 3.86
C GLN A 153 16.59 -2.23 4.10
N VAL A 154 15.70 -2.89 4.83
CA VAL A 154 14.41 -2.35 5.28
C VAL A 154 14.62 -1.43 6.47
N LEU A 155 15.64 -1.72 7.27
CA LEU A 155 16.11 -0.90 8.38
C LEU A 155 17.53 -0.42 8.11
N ARG A 156 17.90 0.68 8.75
CA ARG A 156 19.28 1.16 8.84
C ARG A 156 19.63 1.53 10.28
N LEU A 157 20.88 1.30 10.65
CA LEU A 157 21.43 1.69 11.94
C LEU A 157 21.91 3.14 11.88
N GLN A 158 21.46 3.96 12.82
CA GLN A 158 21.91 5.33 13.03
C GLN A 158 23.16 5.36 13.90
N SER A 159 23.86 6.51 13.90
CA SER A 159 25.09 6.71 14.69
C SER A 159 24.87 6.62 16.20
N ASP A 160 23.64 6.83 16.68
CA ASP A 160 23.26 6.72 18.10
C ASP A 160 22.85 5.29 18.50
N GLY A 161 23.00 4.32 17.61
CA GLY A 161 22.67 2.91 17.86
C GLY A 161 21.20 2.56 17.67
N LYS A 162 20.36 3.50 17.20
CA LYS A 162 18.94 3.24 16.91
C LYS A 162 18.71 2.82 15.48
N PHE A 163 17.65 2.06 15.27
CA PHE A 163 17.16 1.61 13.98
C PHE A 163 16.04 2.52 13.50
N MET A 164 16.09 2.86 12.22
CA MET A 164 15.05 3.60 11.53
C MET A 164 14.81 2.97 10.14
N SER A 165 13.78 3.44 9.45
CA SER A 165 13.48 2.98 8.08
C SER A 165 14.67 3.17 7.14
N GLY A 166 14.99 2.10 6.41
CA GLY A 166 15.99 2.06 5.37
C GLY A 166 15.43 2.43 4.00
N ASP A 167 16.19 2.11 2.96
CA ASP A 167 15.90 2.54 1.59
C ASP A 167 14.96 1.58 0.85
N ARG A 168 14.81 0.33 1.34
CA ARG A 168 13.88 -0.65 0.75
C ARG A 168 12.56 -0.69 1.51
N ARG A 169 11.45 -0.66 0.77
CA ARG A 169 10.10 -0.50 1.33
C ARG A 169 9.11 -1.51 0.71
N ALA A 170 8.05 -1.83 1.43
CA ALA A 170 6.94 -2.61 0.87
C ALA A 170 6.00 -1.71 0.05
N SER A 171 5.39 -2.26 -1.01
CA SER A 171 4.37 -1.57 -1.81
C SER A 171 2.98 -1.50 -1.16
N PHE A 172 2.77 -2.19 -0.03
CA PHE A 172 1.52 -2.25 0.72
C PHE A 172 0.29 -2.53 -0.16
N SER A 173 0.09 -3.76 -0.64
CA SER A 173 -1.21 -4.11 -1.24
C SER A 173 -2.37 -3.95 -0.25
N ALA A 174 -3.60 -3.94 -0.77
CA ALA A 174 -4.80 -3.96 0.07
C ALA A 174 -4.79 -5.08 1.13
N GLU A 175 -4.23 -6.26 0.82
CA GLU A 175 -4.10 -7.36 1.78
C GLU A 175 -3.09 -7.02 2.89
N ALA A 176 -1.92 -6.49 2.52
CA ALA A 176 -0.92 -6.05 3.49
C ALA A 176 -1.45 -4.92 4.38
N ILE A 177 -2.12 -3.92 3.80
CA ILE A 177 -2.77 -2.83 4.54
C ILE A 177 -3.77 -3.37 5.55
N LYS A 178 -4.64 -4.30 5.13
CA LYS A 178 -5.63 -4.92 6.02
C LYS A 178 -4.95 -5.68 7.15
N LYS A 179 -3.97 -6.53 6.84
CA LYS A 179 -3.31 -7.39 7.82
C LYS A 179 -2.51 -6.58 8.84
N VAL A 180 -1.67 -5.66 8.37
CA VAL A 180 -0.86 -4.77 9.22
C VAL A 180 -1.78 -3.86 10.04
N GLY A 181 -2.80 -3.26 9.41
CA GLY A 181 -3.77 -2.39 10.09
C GLY A 181 -4.48 -3.10 11.24
N LEU A 182 -5.00 -4.30 11.02
CA LEU A 182 -5.63 -5.10 12.07
C LEU A 182 -4.65 -5.46 13.20
N GLN A 183 -3.41 -5.80 12.87
CA GLN A 183 -2.39 -6.09 13.88
C GLN A 183 -2.07 -4.86 14.73
N LEU A 184 -1.87 -3.69 14.11
CA LEU A 184 -1.61 -2.46 14.84
C LEU A 184 -2.78 -2.09 15.75
N THR A 185 -4.01 -2.23 15.26
CA THR A 185 -5.21 -2.03 16.06
C THR A 185 -5.22 -2.97 17.27
N GLN A 186 -4.92 -4.26 17.10
CA GLN A 186 -4.87 -5.21 18.21
C GLN A 186 -3.78 -4.89 19.25
N ASN A 187 -2.62 -4.41 18.81
CA ASN A 187 -1.45 -4.26 19.69
C ASN A 187 -1.35 -2.88 20.36
N TYR A 188 -1.90 -1.84 19.73
CA TYR A 188 -1.67 -0.45 20.16
C TYR A 188 -2.95 0.35 20.44
N LEU A 189 -4.12 -0.10 19.97
CA LEU A 189 -5.37 0.57 20.34
C LEU A 189 -5.68 0.28 21.81
N LYS A 190 -5.92 1.33 22.57
CA LYS A 190 -6.25 1.27 24.01
C LYS A 190 -7.68 1.77 24.22
N PRO A 191 -8.69 0.88 24.29
CA PRO A 191 -10.09 1.27 24.42
C PRO A 191 -10.36 2.17 25.62
N GLU A 192 -9.66 1.96 26.73
CA GLU A 192 -9.78 2.74 27.96
C GLU A 192 -9.43 4.22 27.79
N ARG A 193 -8.78 4.61 26.69
CA ARG A 193 -8.41 6.00 26.37
C ARG A 193 -9.35 6.67 25.38
N SER A 194 -10.48 6.06 25.01
CA SER A 194 -11.44 6.66 24.07
C SER A 194 -12.13 7.91 24.61
N ASP A 195 -12.24 8.00 25.94
CA ASP A 195 -12.93 9.10 26.64
C ASP A 195 -11.96 10.21 27.08
N GLU A 196 -10.65 9.99 26.90
CA GLU A 196 -9.62 10.98 27.15
C GLU A 196 -9.55 11.96 25.97
N ASN A 197 -9.66 13.26 26.27
CA ASN A 197 -9.52 14.31 25.26
C ASN A 197 -8.18 14.18 24.51
N PHE A 198 -8.26 14.10 23.17
CA PHE A 198 -7.12 14.00 22.25
C PHE A 198 -6.23 12.76 22.40
N ALA A 199 -6.68 11.70 23.09
CA ALA A 199 -5.92 10.46 23.20
C ALA A 199 -6.22 9.50 22.05
N ASN A 200 -7.41 8.90 22.02
CA ASN A 200 -7.83 7.95 21.00
C ASN A 200 -9.24 8.31 20.48
N HIS A 201 -9.50 8.04 19.21
CA HIS A 201 -10.85 8.11 18.65
C HIS A 201 -11.26 6.72 18.14
N MET A 202 -12.40 6.23 18.59
CA MET A 202 -12.99 4.97 18.15
C MET A 202 -14.43 5.21 17.70
N GLY A 203 -14.76 4.76 16.49
CA GLY A 203 -16.11 4.84 15.95
C GLY A 203 -16.45 3.54 15.23
N LEU A 204 -17.67 3.06 15.46
CA LEU A 204 -18.27 1.95 14.71
C LEU A 204 -19.63 2.38 14.21
N PHE A 205 -19.84 2.27 12.91
CA PHE A 205 -21.13 2.56 12.29
C PHE A 205 -21.40 1.55 11.17
N ALA A 206 -22.63 1.02 11.14
CA ALA A 206 -23.07 0.10 10.10
C ALA A 206 -24.51 0.44 9.69
N THR A 207 -24.75 0.59 8.38
CA THR A 207 -26.07 0.82 7.81
C THR A 207 -26.15 0.30 6.37
N SER A 208 -27.36 0.23 5.82
CA SER A 208 -27.59 -0.01 4.40
C SER A 208 -27.62 1.30 3.62
N LEU A 209 -26.87 1.38 2.53
CA LEU A 209 -26.72 2.59 1.71
C LEU A 209 -27.18 2.33 0.28
N SER A 210 -27.73 3.36 -0.36
CA SER A 210 -27.82 3.37 -1.82
C SER A 210 -26.43 3.44 -2.44
N GLU A 211 -26.26 3.00 -3.70
CA GLU A 211 -24.96 3.07 -4.38
C GLU A 211 -24.40 4.50 -4.42
N LYS A 212 -25.28 5.49 -4.67
CA LYS A 212 -24.91 6.91 -4.66
C LYS A 212 -24.37 7.34 -3.29
N ALA A 213 -25.05 6.98 -2.21
CA ALA A 213 -24.63 7.31 -0.85
C ALA A 213 -23.32 6.60 -0.46
N TYR A 214 -23.15 5.33 -0.85
CA TYR A 214 -21.92 4.57 -0.61
C TYR A 214 -20.71 5.19 -1.32
N ARG A 215 -20.87 5.62 -2.58
CA ARG A 215 -19.81 6.34 -3.32
C ARG A 215 -19.45 7.67 -2.66
N GLN A 216 -20.45 8.41 -2.19
CA GLN A 216 -20.22 9.66 -1.44
C GLN A 216 -19.50 9.40 -0.13
N TRP A 217 -19.84 8.33 0.58
CA TRP A 217 -19.17 7.92 1.79
C TRP A 217 -17.69 7.65 1.54
N ILE A 218 -17.35 6.79 0.57
CA ILE A 218 -15.96 6.51 0.22
C ILE A 218 -15.19 7.80 -0.09
N ALA A 219 -15.81 8.75 -0.80
CA ALA A 219 -15.18 10.02 -1.13
C ALA A 219 -14.91 10.90 0.11
N ILE A 220 -15.78 10.86 1.12
CA ILE A 220 -15.57 11.56 2.40
C ILE A 220 -14.35 10.98 3.12
N ASP A 221 -14.23 9.64 3.20
CA ASP A 221 -13.10 9.01 3.88
C ASP A 221 -11.79 9.17 3.12
N GLU A 222 -11.80 9.12 1.78
CA GLU A 222 -10.63 9.45 0.95
C GLU A 222 -10.19 10.90 1.20
N LYS A 223 -11.14 11.85 1.28
CA LYS A 223 -10.84 13.24 1.62
C LYS A 223 -10.26 13.36 3.03
N ALA A 224 -10.88 12.74 4.03
CA ALA A 224 -10.42 12.79 5.41
C ALA A 224 -9.02 12.21 5.56
N PHE A 225 -8.68 11.14 4.84
CA PHE A 225 -7.33 10.62 4.77
C PHE A 225 -6.35 11.64 4.19
N ASN A 226 -6.67 12.24 3.05
CA ASN A 226 -5.81 13.25 2.41
C ASN A 226 -5.63 14.50 3.29
N ASP A 227 -6.68 14.94 3.99
CA ASP A 227 -6.60 16.05 4.95
C ASP A 227 -5.61 15.72 6.09
N LYS A 228 -5.63 14.49 6.63
CA LYS A 228 -4.64 14.04 7.65
C LYS A 228 -3.21 14.08 7.10
N ILE A 229 -3.01 13.64 5.86
CA ILE A 229 -1.69 13.71 5.21
C ILE A 229 -1.25 15.17 5.01
N ALA A 230 -2.16 16.06 4.64
CA ALA A 230 -1.86 17.48 4.51
C ALA A 230 -1.40 18.11 5.84
N VAL A 231 -1.95 17.68 6.99
CA VAL A 231 -1.47 18.11 8.31
C VAL A 231 0.00 17.72 8.51
N LEU A 232 0.42 16.52 8.11
CA LEU A 232 1.81 16.06 8.24
C LEU A 232 2.80 16.86 7.38
N LYS A 233 2.32 17.59 6.37
CA LYS A 233 3.12 18.45 5.49
C LYS A 233 3.31 19.87 6.03
N GLN A 234 2.56 20.26 7.06
CA GLN A 234 2.69 21.59 7.67
C GLN A 234 4.00 21.69 8.46
N GLU A 235 4.57 22.90 8.51
CA GLU A 235 5.79 23.16 9.26
C GLU A 235 5.54 22.89 10.76
N GLY A 236 6.45 22.17 11.41
CA GLY A 236 6.33 21.79 12.81
C GLY A 236 5.44 20.58 13.11
N SER A 237 4.77 19.97 12.12
CA SER A 237 3.90 18.80 12.36
C SER A 237 4.63 17.50 12.68
N LYS A 238 5.94 17.40 12.39
CA LYS A 238 6.74 16.25 12.82
C LYS A 238 7.11 16.39 14.28
N GLY A 239 6.80 15.38 15.09
CA GLY A 239 7.03 15.37 16.53
C GLY A 239 7.40 13.99 17.07
N SER A 240 7.41 13.87 18.39
CA SER A 240 7.81 12.65 19.11
C SER A 240 6.67 11.67 19.38
N ILE A 241 5.43 12.00 19.01
CA ILE A 241 4.25 11.18 19.27
C ILE A 241 4.13 10.13 18.15
N PRO A 242 4.35 8.83 18.44
CA PRO A 242 4.09 7.78 17.46
C PRO A 242 2.57 7.62 17.31
N ALA A 243 2.07 7.90 16.11
CA ALA A 243 0.65 7.80 15.80
C ALA A 243 0.44 6.90 14.59
N PHE A 244 -0.68 6.16 14.59
CA PHE A 244 -1.15 5.41 13.43
C PHE A 244 -2.65 5.61 13.24
N THR A 245 -3.13 5.44 12.01
CA THR A 245 -4.56 5.41 11.70
C THR A 245 -4.81 4.28 10.71
N PHE A 246 -5.78 3.43 11.02
CA PHE A 246 -6.28 2.41 10.12
C PHE A 246 -7.79 2.57 10.03
N HIS A 247 -8.29 2.85 8.81
CA HIS A 247 -9.70 3.07 8.54
C HIS A 247 -10.08 2.26 7.32
N VAL A 248 -11.28 1.67 7.35
CA VAL A 248 -11.78 0.80 6.28
C VAL A 248 -13.26 1.10 6.08
N VAL A 249 -13.65 1.25 4.82
CA VAL A 249 -15.05 1.27 4.40
C VAL A 249 -15.26 0.10 3.47
N ASP A 250 -16.15 -0.81 3.84
CA ASP A 250 -16.48 -1.98 3.03
C ASP A 250 -17.96 -2.34 3.20
N THR A 251 -18.45 -3.22 2.35
CA THR A 251 -19.80 -3.77 2.43
C THR A 251 -19.82 -5.04 3.28
N LEU A 252 -20.91 -5.29 4.00
CA LEU A 252 -21.11 -6.52 4.78
C LEU A 252 -21.63 -7.69 3.92
N LYS A 253 -21.53 -7.61 2.59
CA LYS A 253 -21.89 -8.73 1.72
C LYS A 253 -20.82 -9.80 1.90
N GLY A 254 -21.20 -10.95 2.45
CA GLY A 254 -20.33 -12.11 2.48
C GLY A 254 -19.83 -12.41 1.06
N SER A 255 -18.61 -12.92 0.95
CA SER A 255 -18.06 -13.44 -0.29
C SER A 255 -18.82 -14.70 -0.70
N SER A 256 -20.05 -14.57 -1.19
CA SER A 256 -20.65 -15.59 -2.04
C SER A 256 -19.80 -15.62 -3.32
N HIS A 257 -19.10 -16.73 -3.50
CA HIS A 257 -18.47 -17.06 -4.77
C HIS A 257 -19.54 -17.09 -5.88
N GLU A 258 -19.68 -15.99 -6.62
CA GLU A 258 -20.24 -15.94 -7.98
C GLU A 258 -19.15 -15.48 -8.96
#